data_AF-A0A954W5R4-F1
#
_entry.id   AF-A0A954W5R4-F1
#
_cell.length_a   1.000
_cell.length_b   1.000
_cell.length_c   1.000
_cell.angle_alpha   90.00
_cell.angle_beta   90.00
_cell.angle_gamma   90.00
#
_symmetry.space_group_name_H-M   'P 1'
#
loop_
_entity.id
_entity.type
_entity.pdbx_description
1 polymer ?
#
loop_
_entity_poly.entity_id
_entity_poly.type
_entity_poly.pdbx_seq_one_letter_code
_entity_poly.pdbx_strand_id
1 'polypeptide(L)'
;MPWKTARCLGVSLIVAGVLNGLGGAMVDRAHAAGGELEIRTVDENGQLTPSRMHLRDEQGRPVRVRDYPYWNDHFVFPGKAILKLKTGTYRFEIERGPEYRTHHGHFIIEPNAGDNHEVTLSRFVDMKSEGWWSGDLHIHRSPDDIELLMRAEDLHVAPVITWWNDNNHWAERGLPEHALHQYGEHYFAHLLAGEDEREGGALLYFNLEQPLAITGASREYPSPVEFLKLARKSAATPESAENGESDDEPPVNRLTAGE
;
A
#
# COMPACT_ATOMS: atom_id res chain seq x y z
N MET A 1 -6.50 32.14 -18.63
CA MET A 1 -6.75 32.14 -20.09
C MET A 1 -7.77 31.03 -20.39
N PRO A 2 -9.04 31.35 -20.70
CA PRO A 2 -10.02 30.33 -21.00
C PRO A 2 -10.23 30.20 -22.53
N TRP A 3 -10.24 28.93 -22.94
CA TRP A 3 -10.74 28.31 -24.18
C TRP A 3 -11.70 29.12 -25.08
N LYS A 4 -11.48 29.04 -26.40
CA LYS A 4 -12.48 29.35 -27.42
C LYS A 4 -12.85 28.08 -28.19
N THR A 5 -14.14 27.81 -28.19
CA THR A 5 -14.89 26.89 -29.04
C THR A 5 -14.67 27.16 -30.54
N ALA A 6 -14.58 26.10 -31.35
CA ALA A 6 -14.78 26.19 -32.79
C ALA A 6 -15.80 25.12 -33.24
N ARG A 7 -16.92 25.60 -33.77
CA ARG A 7 -17.86 24.83 -34.60
C ARG A 7 -17.32 24.81 -36.03
N CYS A 8 -17.36 23.66 -36.70
CA CYS A 8 -17.23 23.58 -38.16
C CYS A 8 -18.48 22.95 -38.76
N LEU A 9 -19.10 23.71 -39.66
CA LEU A 9 -20.14 23.29 -40.59
C LEU A 9 -19.57 22.31 -41.63
N GLY A 10 -20.40 21.36 -42.04
CA GLY A 10 -20.04 20.29 -42.96
C GLY A 10 -19.96 20.73 -44.43
N VAL A 11 -19.33 19.86 -45.22
CA VAL A 11 -19.54 19.73 -46.66
C VAL A 11 -19.58 18.24 -46.97
N SER A 12 -20.74 17.78 -47.45
CA SER A 12 -20.92 16.44 -48.02
C SER A 12 -20.17 16.36 -49.35
N LEU A 13 -19.31 15.36 -49.51
CA LEU A 13 -18.87 14.87 -50.81
C LEU A 13 -19.39 13.44 -50.98
N ILE A 14 -20.30 13.26 -51.94
CA ILE A 14 -20.74 11.97 -52.43
C ILE A 14 -19.67 11.45 -53.39
N VAL A 15 -19.04 10.32 -53.05
CA VAL A 15 -18.23 9.55 -54.00
C VAL A 15 -18.89 8.19 -54.15
N ALA A 16 -19.49 7.97 -55.32
CA ALA A 16 -19.96 6.67 -55.76
C ALA A 16 -18.75 5.84 -56.21
N GLY A 17 -18.51 4.71 -55.54
CA GLY A 17 -17.43 3.78 -55.83
C GLY A 17 -17.93 2.34 -55.82
N VAL A 18 -18.14 1.84 -57.04
CA VAL A 18 -18.25 0.45 -57.52
C VAL A 18 -18.03 -0.66 -56.47
N LEU A 19 -19.07 -1.50 -56.30
CA LEU A 19 -18.98 -2.81 -55.67
C LEU A 19 -17.97 -3.70 -56.42
N ASN A 20 -16.90 -4.10 -55.74
CA ASN A 20 -16.20 -5.34 -56.04
C ASN A 20 -16.21 -6.20 -54.79
N GLY A 21 -16.90 -7.35 -54.90
CA GLY A 21 -16.96 -8.35 -53.85
C GLY A 21 -15.58 -8.94 -53.58
N LEU A 22 -15.10 -8.73 -52.36
CA LEU A 22 -14.17 -9.61 -51.68
C LEU A 22 -14.84 -9.88 -50.34
N GLY A 23 -15.24 -11.13 -50.10
CA GLY A 23 -15.70 -11.59 -48.81
C GLY A 23 -14.59 -11.41 -47.79
N GLY A 24 -14.58 -10.25 -47.14
CA GLY A 24 -13.84 -10.05 -45.91
C GLY A 24 -14.51 -10.94 -44.88
N ALA A 25 -13.84 -12.01 -44.47
CA ALA A 25 -14.12 -12.64 -43.20
C ALA A 25 -14.11 -11.50 -42.17
N MET A 26 -15.29 -11.16 -41.64
CA MET A 26 -15.35 -10.47 -40.37
C MET A 26 -14.66 -11.40 -39.39
N VAL A 27 -13.38 -11.13 -39.13
CA VAL A 27 -12.76 -11.58 -37.90
C VAL A 27 -13.55 -10.85 -36.84
N ASP A 28 -14.60 -11.51 -36.35
CA ASP A 28 -15.18 -11.16 -35.07
C ASP A 28 -13.99 -11.05 -34.14
N ARG A 29 -13.67 -9.82 -33.72
CA ARG A 29 -12.92 -9.62 -32.49
C ARG A 29 -13.84 -10.19 -31.44
N ALA A 30 -13.72 -11.50 -31.20
CA ALA A 30 -14.29 -12.16 -30.06
C ALA A 30 -13.92 -11.27 -28.89
N HIS A 31 -14.91 -10.60 -28.31
CA HIS A 31 -14.77 -10.02 -27.00
C HIS A 31 -14.27 -11.18 -26.16
N ALA A 32 -12.99 -11.16 -25.78
CA ALA A 32 -12.41 -12.22 -24.98
C ALA A 32 -13.32 -12.36 -23.77
N ALA A 33 -14.09 -13.45 -23.72
CA ALA A 33 -15.06 -13.66 -22.68
C ALA A 33 -14.31 -13.55 -21.35
N GLY A 34 -14.84 -12.75 -20.44
CA GLY A 34 -14.29 -12.67 -19.10
C GLY A 34 -14.67 -13.90 -18.29
N GLY A 35 -13.91 -14.17 -17.24
CA GLY A 35 -14.31 -15.06 -16.17
C GLY A 35 -14.15 -14.36 -14.82
N GLU A 36 -14.78 -14.91 -13.80
CA GLU A 36 -14.58 -14.50 -12.41
C GLU A 36 -13.83 -15.62 -11.68
N LEU A 37 -12.76 -15.25 -10.98
CA LEU A 37 -12.04 -16.15 -10.07
C LEU A 37 -12.13 -15.61 -8.65
N GLU A 38 -12.61 -16.43 -7.72
CA GLU A 38 -12.47 -16.15 -6.29
C GLU A 38 -11.11 -16.62 -5.80
N ILE A 39 -10.24 -15.70 -5.39
CA ILE A 39 -9.00 -16.02 -4.67
C ILE A 39 -9.25 -15.90 -3.16
N ARG A 40 -8.79 -16.88 -2.39
CA ARG A 40 -8.86 -16.91 -0.93
C ARG A 40 -7.47 -17.20 -0.37
N THR A 41 -7.07 -16.46 0.65
CA THR A 41 -5.88 -16.73 1.45
C THR A 41 -6.31 -17.08 2.86
N VAL A 42 -5.79 -18.20 3.37
CA VAL A 42 -6.11 -18.71 4.70
C VAL A 42 -4.84 -18.99 5.49
N ASP A 43 -4.90 -18.90 6.82
CA ASP A 43 -3.83 -19.39 7.70
C ASP A 43 -3.88 -20.92 7.86
N GLU A 44 -3.00 -21.47 8.70
CA GLU A 44 -2.93 -22.91 8.99
C GLU A 44 -4.19 -23.47 9.67
N ASN A 45 -5.05 -22.61 10.22
CA ASN A 45 -6.32 -22.97 10.85
C ASN A 45 -7.52 -22.80 9.90
N GLY A 46 -7.29 -22.36 8.66
CA GLY A 46 -8.34 -22.10 7.66
C GLY A 46 -9.03 -20.74 7.83
N GLN A 47 -8.49 -19.82 8.64
CA GLN A 47 -9.03 -18.48 8.82
C GLN A 47 -8.61 -17.57 7.65
N LEU A 48 -9.58 -16.86 7.05
CA LEU A 48 -9.30 -15.87 6.01
C LEU A 48 -8.30 -14.83 6.51
N THR A 49 -7.22 -14.67 5.75
CA THR A 49 -6.05 -13.92 6.19
C THR A 49 -5.65 -12.91 5.12
N PRO A 50 -5.66 -11.59 5.42
CA PRO A 50 -5.26 -10.56 4.47
C PRO A 50 -3.87 -10.78 3.89
N SER A 51 -3.66 -10.41 2.63
CA SER A 51 -2.39 -10.64 1.93
C SER A 51 -2.18 -9.66 0.79
N ARG A 52 -0.94 -9.56 0.34
CA ARG A 52 -0.55 -8.92 -0.91
C ARG A 52 -0.57 -9.94 -2.04
N MET A 53 -0.99 -9.50 -3.22
CA MET A 53 -0.90 -10.29 -4.46
C MET A 53 -0.23 -9.48 -5.56
N HIS A 54 0.82 -10.06 -6.15
CA HIS A 54 1.32 -9.68 -7.47
C HIS A 54 0.63 -10.57 -8.49
N LEU A 55 -0.10 -9.98 -9.44
CA LEU A 55 -0.80 -10.71 -10.49
C LEU A 55 -0.28 -10.28 -11.85
N ARG A 56 0.15 -11.23 -12.67
CA ARG A 56 0.71 -10.97 -14.01
C ARG A 56 -0.02 -11.78 -15.07
N ASP A 57 -0.26 -11.18 -16.23
CA ASP A 57 -0.80 -11.88 -17.39
C ASP A 57 0.26 -12.78 -18.08
N GLU A 58 -0.15 -13.48 -19.13
CA GLU A 58 0.74 -14.35 -19.93
C GLU A 58 1.97 -13.62 -20.50
N GLN A 59 1.86 -12.31 -20.73
CA GLN A 59 2.97 -11.47 -21.20
C GLN A 59 3.85 -10.94 -20.04
N GLY A 60 3.57 -11.33 -18.80
CA GLY A 60 4.28 -10.86 -17.61
C GLY A 60 3.88 -9.46 -17.14
N ARG A 61 2.84 -8.85 -17.73
CA ARG A 61 2.40 -7.49 -17.37
C ARG A 61 1.57 -7.54 -16.09
N PRO A 62 1.81 -6.62 -15.13
CA PRO A 62 0.98 -6.52 -13.93
C PRO A 62 -0.49 -6.26 -14.28
N VAL A 63 -1.38 -6.90 -13.53
CA VAL A 63 -2.83 -6.78 -13.68
C VAL A 63 -3.39 -5.98 -12.51
N ARG A 64 -4.03 -4.85 -12.83
CA ARG A 64 -4.66 -3.99 -11.83
C ARG A 64 -6.08 -4.44 -11.53
N VAL A 65 -6.35 -4.78 -10.26
CA VAL A 65 -7.69 -5.06 -9.74
C VAL A 65 -8.20 -3.81 -9.04
N ARG A 66 -9.30 -3.23 -9.55
CA ARG A 66 -9.71 -1.84 -9.18
C ARG A 66 -10.34 -1.71 -7.80
N ASP A 67 -10.84 -2.80 -7.24
CA ASP A 67 -11.59 -2.80 -5.97
C ASP A 67 -10.66 -2.85 -4.74
N TYR A 68 -9.35 -2.91 -4.95
CA TYR A 68 -8.34 -3.09 -3.91
C TYR A 68 -7.24 -2.02 -3.99
N PRO A 69 -6.64 -1.62 -2.84
CA PRO A 69 -5.49 -0.72 -2.84
C PRO A 69 -4.36 -1.30 -3.68
N TYR A 70 -4.00 -0.60 -4.75
CA TYR A 70 -3.02 -1.03 -5.73
C TYR A 70 -1.82 -0.09 -5.71
N TRP A 71 -0.62 -0.65 -5.71
CA TRP A 71 0.63 0.10 -5.81
C TRP A 71 1.58 -0.57 -6.79
N ASN A 72 1.96 0.17 -7.84
CA ASN A 72 2.88 -0.24 -8.90
C ASN A 72 2.48 -1.54 -9.65
N ASP A 73 2.71 -2.70 -9.04
CA ASP A 73 2.55 -4.03 -9.62
C ASP A 73 1.77 -5.03 -8.73
N HIS A 74 1.27 -4.59 -7.58
CA HIS A 74 0.54 -5.44 -6.63
C HIS A 74 -0.67 -4.72 -6.02
N PHE A 75 -1.53 -5.51 -5.39
CA PHE A 75 -2.62 -5.03 -4.55
C PHE A 75 -2.71 -5.83 -3.24
N VAL A 76 -3.39 -5.28 -2.24
CA VAL A 76 -3.71 -5.97 -0.99
C VAL A 76 -5.19 -6.25 -0.87
N PHE A 77 -5.58 -7.37 -0.28
CA PHE A 77 -6.98 -7.78 -0.17
C PHE A 77 -7.26 -8.45 1.19
N PRO A 78 -8.51 -8.45 1.68
CA PRO A 78 -8.85 -8.82 3.06
C PRO A 78 -8.87 -10.34 3.32
N GLY A 79 -8.21 -11.13 2.49
CA GLY A 79 -8.21 -12.59 2.54
C GLY A 79 -9.13 -13.25 1.52
N LYS A 80 -10.07 -12.50 0.94
CA LYS A 80 -10.88 -12.93 -0.20
C LYS A 80 -10.95 -11.82 -1.24
N ALA A 81 -10.77 -12.18 -2.51
CA ALA A 81 -10.97 -11.26 -3.63
C ALA A 81 -11.66 -11.92 -4.83
N ILE A 82 -12.48 -11.14 -5.54
CA ILE A 82 -13.11 -11.56 -6.80
C ILE A 82 -12.35 -10.90 -7.96
N LEU A 83 -11.73 -11.71 -8.79
CA LEU A 83 -10.90 -11.27 -9.92
C LEU A 83 -11.71 -11.38 -11.21
N LYS A 84 -12.11 -10.23 -11.76
CA LYS A 84 -12.79 -10.13 -13.06
C LYS A 84 -11.76 -9.99 -14.17
N LEU A 85 -11.40 -11.10 -14.79
CA LEU A 85 -10.25 -11.22 -15.69
C LEU A 85 -10.69 -11.64 -17.09
N LYS A 86 -9.88 -11.30 -18.10
CA LYS A 86 -10.07 -11.84 -19.46
C LYS A 86 -9.63 -13.30 -19.50
N THR A 87 -10.23 -14.09 -20.38
CA THR A 87 -9.74 -15.45 -20.69
C THR A 87 -8.22 -15.43 -20.95
N GLY A 88 -7.49 -16.36 -20.35
CA GLY A 88 -6.04 -16.47 -20.49
C GLY A 88 -5.35 -17.02 -19.24
N THR A 89 -4.03 -17.21 -19.36
CA THR A 89 -3.17 -17.69 -18.27
C THR A 89 -2.65 -16.52 -17.44
N TYR A 90 -2.70 -16.67 -16.12
CA TYR A 90 -2.16 -15.70 -15.17
C TYR A 90 -1.21 -16.37 -14.20
N ARG A 91 -0.17 -15.65 -13.81
CA ARG A 91 0.76 -16.05 -12.75
C ARG A 91 0.59 -15.12 -11.56
N PHE A 92 0.73 -15.66 -10.36
CA PHE A 92 0.63 -14.89 -9.15
C PHE A 92 1.74 -15.19 -8.16
N GLU A 93 1.97 -14.20 -7.30
CA GLU A 93 2.78 -14.29 -6.08
C GLU A 93 1.95 -13.70 -4.95
N ILE A 94 1.83 -14.42 -3.84
CA ILE A 94 1.08 -14.01 -2.66
C ILE A 94 2.03 -13.94 -1.46
N GLU A 95 1.95 -12.84 -0.72
CA GLU A 95 2.85 -12.50 0.39
C GLU A 95 2.07 -11.99 1.60
N ARG A 96 2.64 -12.19 2.79
CA ARG A 96 2.16 -11.63 4.06
C ARG A 96 3.34 -11.25 4.96
N GLY A 97 4.08 -10.21 4.58
CA GLY A 97 5.23 -9.76 5.36
C GLY A 97 6.40 -10.75 5.44
N PRO A 98 7.44 -10.43 6.23
CA PRO A 98 8.71 -11.16 6.24
C PRO A 98 8.68 -12.49 7.03
N GLU A 99 7.60 -12.78 7.76
CA GLU A 99 7.49 -13.97 8.63
C GLU A 99 6.77 -15.15 7.94
N TYR A 100 6.26 -14.92 6.72
CA TYR A 100 5.54 -15.90 5.92
C TYR A 100 6.31 -16.25 4.65
N ARG A 101 6.11 -17.46 4.14
CA ARG A 101 6.65 -17.87 2.84
C ARG A 101 5.86 -17.21 1.71
N THR A 102 6.55 -16.72 0.68
CA THR A 102 5.93 -16.30 -0.58
C THR A 102 5.35 -17.52 -1.30
N HIS A 103 4.09 -17.42 -1.74
CA HIS A 103 3.39 -18.44 -2.49
C HIS A 103 3.31 -18.07 -3.96
N HIS A 104 3.83 -18.92 -4.84
CA HIS A 104 3.76 -18.71 -6.29
C HIS A 104 2.79 -19.70 -6.91
N GLY A 105 2.09 -19.28 -7.95
CA GLY A 105 1.20 -20.16 -8.69
C GLY A 105 0.74 -19.57 -10.02
N HIS A 106 -0.18 -20.29 -10.65
CA HIS A 106 -0.84 -19.84 -11.87
C HIS A 106 -2.25 -20.42 -11.93
N PHE A 107 -3.11 -19.77 -12.70
CA PHE A 107 -4.43 -20.26 -13.05
C PHE A 107 -4.77 -19.84 -14.49
N ILE A 108 -5.73 -20.54 -15.07
CA ILE A 108 -6.25 -20.24 -16.41
C ILE A 108 -7.69 -19.78 -16.23
N ILE A 109 -8.02 -18.62 -16.78
CA ILE A 109 -9.40 -18.15 -16.84
C ILE A 109 -10.00 -18.67 -18.14
N GLU A 110 -11.02 -19.51 -18.02
CA GLU A 110 -11.84 -19.97 -19.15
C GLU A 110 -13.07 -19.08 -19.36
N PRO A 111 -13.68 -19.09 -20.56
CA PRO A 111 -14.93 -18.37 -20.81
C PRO A 111 -16.04 -18.77 -19.83
N ASN A 112 -16.61 -17.79 -19.12
CA ASN A 112 -17.64 -17.99 -18.09
C ASN A 112 -17.19 -18.85 -16.89
N ALA A 113 -15.89 -18.95 -16.64
CA ALA A 113 -15.37 -19.59 -15.42
C ALA A 113 -15.89 -18.86 -14.17
N GLY A 114 -16.25 -19.64 -13.16
CA GLY A 114 -16.64 -19.23 -11.81
C GLY A 114 -15.83 -20.02 -10.80
N ASP A 115 -14.51 -20.00 -10.97
CA ASP A 115 -13.59 -20.86 -10.24
C ASP A 115 -13.25 -20.29 -8.87
N ASN A 116 -12.73 -21.16 -8.00
CA ASN A 116 -12.10 -20.76 -6.75
C ASN A 116 -10.64 -21.20 -6.70
N HIS A 117 -9.84 -20.43 -5.99
CA HIS A 117 -8.45 -20.77 -5.69
C HIS A 117 -8.18 -20.40 -4.25
N GLU A 118 -7.76 -21.37 -3.44
CA GLU A 118 -7.42 -21.16 -2.05
C GLU A 118 -5.93 -21.40 -1.83
N VAL A 119 -5.28 -20.47 -1.13
CA VAL A 119 -3.85 -20.50 -0.81
C VAL A 119 -3.69 -20.48 0.71
N THR A 120 -3.13 -21.56 1.26
CA THR A 120 -2.80 -21.64 2.68
C THR A 120 -1.43 -21.00 2.92
N LEU A 121 -1.42 -19.88 3.64
CA LEU A 121 -0.21 -19.16 4.01
C LEU A 121 0.55 -19.95 5.08
N SER A 122 1.88 -20.00 4.97
CA SER A 122 2.74 -20.75 5.89
C SER A 122 3.67 -19.78 6.62
N ARG A 123 3.43 -19.59 7.91
CA ARG A 123 4.33 -18.82 8.78
C ARG A 123 5.53 -19.69 9.11
N PHE A 124 6.75 -19.14 9.04
CA PHE A 124 7.95 -19.89 9.38
C PHE A 124 8.65 -19.39 10.66
N VAL A 125 8.24 -18.23 11.16
CA VAL A 125 8.69 -17.66 12.45
C VAL A 125 7.58 -16.78 13.02
N ASP A 126 7.45 -16.70 14.34
CA ASP A 126 6.54 -15.79 15.04
C ASP A 126 7.36 -14.86 15.93
N MET A 127 7.81 -13.75 15.34
CA MET A 127 8.69 -12.80 16.03
C MET A 127 7.97 -12.09 17.18
N LYS A 128 6.65 -11.90 17.04
CA LYS A 128 5.82 -11.30 18.09
C LYS A 128 5.75 -12.18 19.34
N SER A 129 5.65 -13.50 19.18
CA SER A 129 5.72 -14.43 20.31
C SER A 129 7.05 -14.36 21.06
N GLU A 130 8.11 -13.89 20.40
CA GLU A 130 9.44 -13.64 20.96
C GLU A 130 9.63 -12.20 21.47
N GLY A 131 8.58 -11.36 21.42
CA GLY A 131 8.62 -9.97 21.88
C GLY A 131 9.11 -8.95 20.85
N TRP A 132 9.31 -9.35 19.60
CA TRP A 132 9.70 -8.48 18.49
C TRP A 132 8.49 -8.07 17.65
N TRP A 133 8.44 -6.80 17.24
CA TRP A 133 7.31 -6.25 16.49
C TRP A 133 7.76 -5.78 15.11
N SER A 134 7.06 -6.20 14.06
CA SER A 134 7.32 -5.73 12.70
C SER A 134 6.91 -4.26 12.53
N GLY A 135 7.71 -3.48 11.82
CA GLY A 135 7.43 -2.07 11.57
C GLY A 135 8.05 -1.55 10.29
N ASP A 136 7.40 -0.55 9.69
CA ASP A 136 7.86 0.16 8.49
C ASP A 136 7.77 1.65 8.78
N LEU A 137 8.90 2.33 8.66
CA LEU A 137 9.06 3.72 9.06
C LEU A 137 8.89 4.69 7.87
N HIS A 138 8.67 4.18 6.66
CA HIS A 138 8.64 4.98 5.44
C HIS A 138 7.39 4.67 4.59
N ILE A 139 6.21 4.95 5.14
CA ILE A 139 4.93 4.63 4.50
C ILE A 139 4.30 5.88 3.88
N HIS A 140 4.31 5.95 2.54
CA HIS A 140 3.56 6.95 1.75
C HIS A 140 2.26 6.38 1.19
N ARG A 141 1.30 6.07 2.07
CA ARG A 141 0.01 5.46 1.70
C ARG A 141 -1.16 6.25 2.28
N SER A 142 -2.32 6.13 1.63
CA SER A 142 -3.55 6.77 2.13
C SER A 142 -3.87 6.29 3.55
N PRO A 143 -4.22 7.19 4.48
CA PRO A 143 -4.74 6.78 5.78
C PRO A 143 -5.95 5.83 5.69
N ASP A 144 -6.76 5.94 4.64
CA ASP A 144 -7.94 5.07 4.44
C ASP A 144 -7.56 3.60 4.13
N ASP A 145 -6.36 3.36 3.58
CA ASP A 145 -5.88 2.04 3.20
C ASP A 145 -5.03 1.36 4.30
N ILE A 146 -4.60 2.12 5.32
CA ILE A 146 -3.51 1.70 6.20
C ILE A 146 -3.85 0.43 6.99
N GLU A 147 -5.08 0.30 7.48
CA GLU A 147 -5.49 -0.89 8.23
C GLU A 147 -5.34 -2.16 7.38
N LEU A 148 -5.82 -2.12 6.13
CA LEU A 148 -5.72 -3.29 5.25
C LEU A 148 -4.27 -3.59 4.89
N LEU A 149 -3.45 -2.56 4.65
CA LEU A 149 -2.03 -2.73 4.38
C LEU A 149 -1.30 -3.36 5.55
N MET A 150 -1.52 -2.86 6.76
CA MET A 150 -0.92 -3.40 7.97
C MET A 150 -1.29 -4.87 8.17
N ARG A 151 -2.58 -5.18 8.02
CA ARG A 151 -3.06 -6.56 8.14
C ARG A 151 -2.50 -7.44 7.03
N ALA A 152 -2.37 -6.95 5.80
CA ALA A 152 -1.88 -7.74 4.66
C ALA A 152 -0.38 -8.05 4.76
N GLU A 153 0.40 -7.18 5.38
CA GLU A 153 1.85 -7.38 5.60
C GLU A 153 2.19 -7.95 6.99
N ASP A 154 1.18 -8.21 7.81
CA ASP A 154 1.36 -8.50 9.24
C ASP A 154 2.29 -7.47 9.93
N LEU A 155 2.09 -6.19 9.59
CA LEU A 155 2.91 -5.06 9.98
C LEU A 155 2.32 -4.38 11.22
N HIS A 156 3.01 -4.47 12.36
CA HIS A 156 2.45 -4.07 13.65
C HIS A 156 2.60 -2.59 13.96
N VAL A 157 3.65 -1.93 13.48
CA VAL A 157 3.94 -0.51 13.75
C VAL A 157 4.10 0.27 12.46
N ALA A 158 3.26 1.29 12.26
CA ALA A 158 3.17 2.04 11.00
C ALA A 158 3.03 3.56 11.22
N PRO A 159 4.12 4.31 11.40
CA PRO A 159 4.08 5.76 11.21
C PRO A 159 3.83 6.11 9.73
N VAL A 160 2.67 6.67 9.44
CA VAL A 160 2.22 7.01 8.08
C VAL A 160 2.65 8.43 7.75
N ILE A 161 3.48 8.57 6.71
CA ILE A 161 3.96 9.86 6.23
C ILE A 161 2.81 10.53 5.47
N THR A 162 2.21 11.53 6.09
CA THR A 162 1.04 12.25 5.54
C THR A 162 1.36 13.70 5.16
N TRP A 163 2.57 14.15 5.44
CA TRP A 163 3.07 15.46 5.03
C TRP A 163 4.56 15.40 4.72
N TRP A 164 4.96 16.12 3.68
CA TRP A 164 6.34 16.23 3.22
C TRP A 164 6.58 17.58 2.53
N ASN A 165 7.76 17.77 1.94
CA ASN A 165 8.21 19.06 1.38
C ASN A 165 7.18 19.82 0.54
N ASP A 166 6.40 19.12 -0.28
CA ASP A 166 5.44 19.76 -1.19
C ASP A 166 3.99 19.33 -0.95
N ASN A 167 3.69 18.60 0.13
CA ASN A 167 2.36 18.11 0.41
C ASN A 167 2.05 18.08 1.91
N ASN A 168 0.81 18.37 2.28
CA ASN A 168 0.31 18.14 3.62
C ASN A 168 -1.15 17.69 3.55
N HIS A 169 -1.40 16.41 3.85
CA HIS A 169 -2.72 15.81 3.81
C HIS A 169 -3.75 16.56 4.68
N TRP A 170 -3.29 17.20 5.76
CA TRP A 170 -4.14 17.82 6.78
C TRP A 170 -4.44 19.29 6.55
N ALA A 171 -3.76 19.95 5.59
CA ALA A 171 -3.86 21.40 5.39
C ALA A 171 -5.29 21.89 5.15
N GLU A 172 -6.12 21.10 4.46
CA GLU A 172 -7.53 21.43 4.16
C GLU A 172 -8.54 20.55 4.91
N ARG A 173 -8.06 19.53 5.65
CA ARG A 173 -8.91 18.52 6.30
C ARG A 173 -9.08 18.71 7.80
N GLY A 174 -8.22 19.54 8.42
CA GLY A 174 -8.03 19.56 9.86
C GLY A 174 -7.19 18.36 10.33
N LEU A 175 -6.66 18.42 11.55
CA LEU A 175 -5.89 17.32 12.12
C LEU A 175 -6.82 16.15 12.48
N PRO A 176 -6.32 14.89 12.50
CA PRO A 176 -7.09 13.77 13.01
C PRO A 176 -7.39 13.99 14.50
N GLU A 177 -8.55 13.53 14.96
CA GLU A 177 -8.94 13.60 16.38
C GLU A 177 -7.92 12.88 17.28
N HIS A 178 -7.41 11.76 16.79
CA HIS A 178 -6.33 11.00 17.42
C HIS A 178 -5.23 10.74 16.39
N ALA A 179 -3.98 11.05 16.70
CA ALA A 179 -2.87 10.76 15.80
C ALA A 179 -2.51 9.26 15.79
N LEU A 180 -2.64 8.59 16.95
CA LEU A 180 -2.42 7.16 17.12
C LEU A 180 -3.72 6.39 16.94
N HIS A 181 -3.74 5.47 15.99
CA HIS A 181 -4.83 4.53 15.74
C HIS A 181 -4.38 3.11 16.09
N GLN A 182 -5.21 2.41 16.84
CA GLN A 182 -5.04 0.98 17.12
C GLN A 182 -6.10 0.18 16.36
N TYR A 183 -5.67 -0.79 15.57
CA TYR A 183 -6.54 -1.73 14.86
C TYR A 183 -6.43 -3.12 15.48
N GLY A 184 -7.57 -3.65 15.95
CA GLY A 184 -7.56 -4.87 16.76
C GLY A 184 -6.67 -4.71 18.00
N GLU A 185 -5.95 -5.77 18.37
CA GLU A 185 -5.14 -5.75 19.60
C GLU A 185 -3.71 -5.24 19.38
N HIS A 186 -3.19 -5.29 18.14
CA HIS A 186 -1.74 -5.36 17.92
C HIS A 186 -1.20 -4.54 16.75
N TYR A 187 -2.06 -3.81 16.02
CA TYR A 187 -1.65 -2.98 14.89
C TYR A 187 -1.78 -1.50 15.28
N PHE A 188 -0.68 -0.76 15.27
CA PHE A 188 -0.61 0.65 15.67
C PHE A 188 -0.13 1.52 14.50
N ALA A 189 -0.99 2.44 14.05
CA ALA A 189 -0.65 3.43 13.02
C ALA A 189 -0.58 4.83 13.62
N HIS A 190 0.45 5.60 13.29
CA HIS A 190 0.54 7.01 13.67
C HIS A 190 0.42 7.90 12.43
N LEU A 191 -0.67 8.67 12.32
CA LEU A 191 -1.04 9.34 11.08
C LEU A 191 -0.36 10.69 10.85
N LEU A 192 0.41 11.21 11.81
CA LEU A 192 1.11 12.50 11.70
C LEU A 192 2.61 12.37 11.44
N ALA A 193 3.09 11.23 10.96
CA ALA A 193 4.48 11.15 10.55
C ALA A 193 4.73 12.07 9.35
N GLY A 194 5.93 12.62 9.27
CA GLY A 194 6.33 13.52 8.20
C GLY A 194 7.73 13.27 7.70
N GLU A 195 8.00 13.77 6.51
CA GLU A 195 9.29 13.64 5.86
C GLU A 195 9.80 14.99 5.35
N ASP A 196 11.05 15.31 5.66
CA ASP A 196 11.80 16.35 4.97
C ASP A 196 12.92 15.70 4.16
N GLU A 197 12.66 15.46 2.87
CA GLU A 197 13.58 14.88 1.90
C GLU A 197 14.18 15.99 1.02
N ARG A 198 15.41 16.38 1.36
CA ARG A 198 16.18 17.41 0.64
C ARG A 198 17.64 16.99 0.51
N GLU A 199 18.49 17.88 0.03
CA GLU A 199 19.90 17.55 -0.17
C GLU A 199 20.56 17.08 1.13
N GLY A 200 21.24 15.94 1.05
CA GLY A 200 21.87 15.29 2.20
C GLY A 200 21.06 14.16 2.83
N GLY A 201 19.82 13.91 2.39
CA GLY A 201 19.01 12.76 2.79
C GLY A 201 17.60 13.13 3.29
N ALA A 202 16.96 12.19 3.96
CA ALA A 202 15.63 12.37 4.54
C ALA A 202 15.69 12.46 6.07
N LEU A 203 14.97 13.43 6.63
CA LEU A 203 14.59 13.45 8.05
C LEU A 203 13.15 12.99 8.19
N LEU A 204 12.95 11.92 8.96
CA LEU A 204 11.63 11.42 9.30
C LEU A 204 11.24 11.91 10.69
N TYR A 205 10.05 12.48 10.80
CA TYR A 205 9.49 13.00 12.04
C TYR A 205 8.35 12.10 12.50
N PHE A 206 8.46 11.59 13.73
CA PHE A 206 7.48 10.70 14.35
C PHE A 206 6.98 11.29 15.66
N ASN A 207 5.80 10.87 16.11
CA ASN A 207 5.21 11.24 17.39
C ASN A 207 5.08 12.77 17.60
N LEU A 208 4.68 13.47 16.54
CA LEU A 208 4.36 14.90 16.59
C LEU A 208 2.86 15.12 16.77
N GLU A 209 2.49 16.14 17.53
CA GLU A 209 1.10 16.58 17.70
C GLU A 209 0.54 17.28 16.46
N GLN A 210 1.41 17.81 15.61
CA GLN A 210 1.03 18.52 14.38
C GLN A 210 2.15 18.47 13.33
N PRO A 211 1.82 18.58 12.03
CA PRO A 211 2.79 18.73 10.96
C PRO A 211 3.70 19.94 11.15
N LEU A 212 4.97 19.81 10.79
CA LEU A 212 5.87 20.97 10.71
C LEU A 212 5.59 21.76 9.44
N ALA A 213 5.71 23.09 9.51
CA ALA A 213 5.55 23.98 8.36
C ALA A 213 6.79 23.94 7.43
N ILE A 214 7.08 22.77 6.86
CA ILE A 214 8.20 22.56 5.92
C ILE A 214 7.83 22.95 4.49
N THR A 215 6.53 23.05 4.18
CA THR A 215 6.07 23.35 2.83
C THR A 215 6.57 24.69 2.32
N GLY A 216 7.18 24.69 1.13
CA GLY A 216 7.80 25.87 0.53
C GLY A 216 9.27 26.09 0.92
N ALA A 217 9.87 25.20 1.72
CA ALA A 217 11.31 25.17 1.88
C ALA A 217 11.99 24.82 0.54
N SER A 218 13.07 25.53 0.24
CA SER A 218 13.89 25.23 -0.93
C SER A 218 14.88 24.09 -0.66
N ARG A 219 15.50 23.61 -1.73
CA ARG A 219 16.48 22.52 -1.75
C ARG A 219 17.53 22.58 -0.63
N GLU A 220 18.04 23.76 -0.28
CA GLU A 220 19.09 23.92 0.74
C GLU A 220 18.74 24.96 1.83
N TYR A 221 17.60 25.66 1.72
CA TYR A 221 17.22 26.73 2.64
C TYR A 221 15.74 26.71 3.03
N PRO A 222 15.39 26.88 4.32
CA PRO A 222 16.32 26.90 5.47
C PRO A 222 16.96 25.52 5.66
N SER A 223 18.05 25.43 6.43
CA SER A 223 18.66 24.12 6.75
C SER A 223 17.61 23.15 7.35
N PRO A 224 17.59 21.86 6.97
CA PRO A 224 16.72 20.84 7.61
C PRO A 224 16.85 20.79 9.13
N VAL A 225 18.02 21.18 9.66
CA VAL A 225 18.28 21.27 11.11
C VAL A 225 17.34 22.27 11.80
N GLU A 226 16.85 23.29 11.12
CA GLU A 226 15.87 24.22 11.71
C GLU A 226 14.55 23.51 12.04
N PHE A 227 14.08 22.60 11.17
CA PHE A 227 12.89 21.81 11.42
C PHE A 227 13.12 20.72 12.47
N LEU A 228 14.30 20.12 12.51
CA LEU A 228 14.71 19.22 13.60
C LEU A 228 14.64 19.89 14.98
N LYS A 229 15.08 21.15 15.08
CA LYS A 229 14.98 21.94 16.33
C LYS A 229 13.53 22.19 16.73
N LEU A 230 12.63 22.42 15.76
CA LEU A 230 11.20 22.59 16.03
C LEU A 230 10.56 21.29 16.53
N ALA A 231 10.85 20.16 15.88
CA ALA A 231 10.37 18.84 16.30
C ALA A 231 10.76 18.48 17.74
N ARG A 232 11.99 18.82 18.15
CA ARG A 232 12.46 18.59 19.53
C ARG A 232 11.71 19.44 20.55
N LYS A 233 11.35 20.68 20.21
CA LYS A 233 10.59 21.56 21.11
C LYS A 233 9.17 21.07 21.30
N SER A 234 8.52 20.55 20.26
CA SER A 234 7.19 19.96 20.39
C SER A 234 7.20 18.68 21.23
N ALA A 235 8.22 17.84 21.10
CA ALA A 235 8.34 16.61 21.89
C ALA A 235 8.67 16.84 23.37
N ALA A 236 9.25 18.00 23.73
CA ALA A 236 9.67 18.33 25.10
C ALA A 236 8.54 18.89 25.98
N THR A 237 7.27 18.76 25.58
CA THR A 237 6.11 19.16 26.39
C THR A 237 5.41 17.91 26.97
N PRO A 238 5.95 17.25 28.00
CA PRO A 238 5.22 16.20 28.69
C PRO A 238 4.27 16.84 29.70
N GLU A 239 2.99 16.99 29.36
CA GLU A 239 1.95 17.03 30.39
C GLU A 239 1.48 15.59 30.61
N SER A 240 1.82 15.03 31.78
CA SER A 240 1.56 13.67 32.30
C SER A 240 2.55 12.54 31.95
N ALA A 241 3.78 12.67 32.44
CA ALA A 241 4.57 11.52 32.89
C ALA A 241 5.16 11.79 34.29
N GLU A 242 4.33 12.29 35.22
CA GLU A 242 4.58 12.04 36.65
C GLU A 242 3.89 10.72 36.97
N ASN A 243 4.64 9.62 36.96
CA ASN A 243 4.40 8.44 37.79
C ASN A 243 5.63 7.51 37.74
N GLY A 244 6.40 7.54 38.83
CA GLY A 244 7.19 6.40 39.29
C GLY A 244 8.56 6.20 38.65
N GLU A 245 9.52 7.04 38.99
CA GLU A 245 10.93 6.66 38.93
C GLU A 245 11.18 5.64 40.05
N SER A 246 11.30 4.36 39.68
CA SER A 246 11.94 3.34 40.51
C SER A 246 13.18 2.85 39.78
N ASP A 247 14.35 3.21 40.31
CA ASP A 247 15.68 2.80 39.89
C ASP A 247 15.89 1.27 40.06
N ASP A 248 15.37 0.47 39.13
CA ASP A 248 15.80 -0.92 38.97
C ASP A 248 16.34 -1.13 37.56
N GLU A 249 17.67 -1.06 37.42
CA GLU A 249 18.39 -1.53 36.23
C GLU A 249 18.08 -3.02 35.99
N PRO A 250 17.71 -3.45 34.77
CA PRO A 250 17.62 -4.87 34.45
C PRO A 250 19.02 -5.50 34.41
N PRO A 251 19.21 -6.73 34.90
CA PRO A 251 20.53 -7.35 34.95
C PRO A 251 21.04 -7.64 33.54
N VAL A 252 22.18 -7.04 33.20
CA VAL A 252 22.93 -7.33 31.98
C VAL A 252 23.47 -8.76 32.07
N ASN A 253 22.91 -9.65 31.26
CA ASN A 253 23.36 -11.03 31.16
C ASN A 253 24.72 -11.08 30.46
N ARG A 254 25.82 -11.08 31.23
CA ARG A 254 27.17 -11.35 30.69
C ARG A 254 27.27 -12.84 30.34
N LEU A 255 27.23 -13.13 29.05
CA LEU A 255 27.68 -14.41 28.50
C LEU A 255 29.17 -14.59 28.81
N THR A 256 29.50 -15.46 29.76
CA THR A 256 30.86 -15.96 29.95
C THR A 256 31.11 -17.06 28.93
N ALA A 257 32.11 -16.87 28.06
CA ALA A 257 32.66 -17.94 27.24
C ALA A 257 33.30 -18.99 28.15
N GLY A 258 32.82 -20.24 28.05
CA GLY A 258 33.45 -21.40 28.67
C GLY A 258 34.41 -22.08 27.70
N GLU A 259 35.58 -22.45 28.22
CA GLU A 259 36.50 -23.46 27.65
C GLU A 259 35.95 -24.89 27.86
#